data_AF-W4RIY7-F1
#
_entry.id   AF-W4RIY7-F1
#
_cell.length_a   1.000
_cell.length_b   1.000
_cell.length_c   1.000
_cell.angle_alpha   90.00
_cell.angle_beta   90.00
_cell.angle_gamma   90.00
#
_symmetry.space_group_name_H-M   'P 1'
#
loop_
_entity.id
_entity.type
_entity.pdbx_description
1 polymer ?
#
loop_
_entity_poly.entity_id
_entity_poly.type
_entity_poly.pdbx_seq_one_letter_code
_entity_poly.pdbx_strand_id
1 'polypeptide(L)'
;MNLFKVLLITVFLWQGVLYSDAHASSKVMWDGGELVKGQIGLLTIQKPINLWESRNGQLLFSRILKPGEKYRVYGYDHDFDQYRVGGSYVVTNMHDRITYKTPSKQKLGLLKNSKILENIELVNKVVSAKPHLQNREEAIKIKKELSGLSLGLLEKLRLNHINVFIVDEPITNFPEFAHLKGIVPKGWENSGKTWDDVPGAGGERRVIIRIGYNDYVMGHGSLSLTLHETAHSIDHYIFNNLSHTEEFQKIWKREASNLFGSHPYYLNYSEEYFAETFAMFYYDETSKQKLKTFAPLTYTLFKNMN
;
A
#
# COMPACT_ATOMS: atom_id res chain seq x y z
N MET A 1 -30.28 -63.16 -37.55
CA MET A 1 -30.53 -61.73 -37.82
C MET A 1 -29.94 -60.94 -36.66
N ASN A 2 -28.99 -60.06 -36.97
CA ASN A 2 -28.18 -59.26 -36.05
C ASN A 2 -29.03 -58.52 -35.00
N LEU A 3 -28.49 -58.31 -33.79
CA LEU A 3 -27.97 -56.99 -33.42
C LEU A 3 -27.21 -57.02 -32.09
N PHE A 4 -25.98 -56.48 -32.18
CA PHE A 4 -25.11 -56.04 -31.11
C PHE A 4 -25.83 -55.15 -30.08
N LYS A 5 -25.59 -55.38 -28.79
CA LYS A 5 -25.64 -54.32 -27.77
C LYS A 5 -24.24 -54.15 -27.19
N VAL A 6 -23.54 -53.15 -27.71
CA VAL A 6 -22.28 -52.63 -27.19
C VAL A 6 -22.56 -51.92 -25.87
N LEU A 7 -21.89 -52.38 -24.82
CA LEU A 7 -21.84 -51.74 -23.51
C LEU A 7 -20.90 -50.52 -23.62
N LEU A 8 -21.45 -49.31 -23.64
CA LEU A 8 -20.66 -48.08 -23.56
C LEU A 8 -20.21 -47.86 -22.11
N ILE A 9 -18.94 -48.15 -21.83
CA ILE A 9 -18.25 -47.72 -20.61
C ILE A 9 -17.70 -46.32 -20.90
N THR A 10 -18.34 -45.29 -20.36
CA THR A 10 -17.79 -43.93 -20.35
C THR A 10 -16.75 -43.82 -19.24
N VAL A 11 -15.47 -43.95 -19.62
CA VAL A 11 -14.34 -43.63 -18.75
C VAL A 11 -14.23 -42.10 -18.68
N PHE A 12 -14.64 -41.50 -17.56
CA PHE A 12 -14.32 -40.11 -17.24
C PHE A 12 -12.85 -40.03 -16.84
N LEU A 13 -11.98 -39.68 -17.80
CA LEU A 13 -10.60 -39.33 -17.55
C LEU A 13 -10.56 -37.96 -16.87
N TRP A 14 -10.48 -37.98 -15.54
CA TRP A 14 -10.15 -36.81 -14.72
C TRP A 14 -8.70 -36.43 -14.99
N GLN A 15 -8.45 -35.54 -15.96
CA GLN A 15 -7.16 -34.87 -16.05
C GLN A 15 -7.10 -33.84 -14.92
N GLY A 16 -6.58 -34.29 -13.78
CA GLY A 16 -6.08 -33.39 -12.75
C GLY A 16 -4.95 -32.57 -13.35
N VAL A 17 -5.26 -31.33 -13.73
CA VAL A 17 -4.25 -30.30 -13.94
C VAL A 17 -3.62 -30.07 -12.58
N LEU A 18 -2.43 -30.65 -12.38
CA LEU A 18 -1.54 -30.25 -11.31
C LEU A 18 -1.15 -28.80 -11.57
N TYR A 19 -1.90 -27.87 -11.00
CA TYR A 19 -1.45 -26.50 -10.85
C TYR A 19 -0.25 -26.54 -9.90
N SER A 20 0.95 -26.46 -10.46
CA SER A 20 2.14 -26.15 -9.67
C SER A 20 2.03 -24.69 -9.25
N ASP A 21 1.57 -24.44 -8.02
CA ASP A 21 1.73 -23.17 -7.32
C ASP A 21 3.22 -22.96 -6.97
N ALA A 22 4.02 -22.68 -7.98
CA ALA A 22 5.35 -22.15 -7.84
C ALA A 22 5.31 -20.68 -8.31
N HIS A 23 4.64 -19.83 -7.53
CA HIS A 23 4.59 -18.40 -7.79
C HIS A 23 5.90 -17.73 -7.36
N ALA A 24 6.87 -17.73 -8.26
CA ALA A 24 8.09 -16.95 -8.10
C ALA A 24 7.78 -15.46 -8.30
N SER A 25 7.88 -14.66 -7.23
CA SER A 25 7.98 -13.20 -7.33
C SER A 25 9.07 -12.86 -8.35
N SER A 26 8.69 -12.21 -9.46
CA SER A 26 9.58 -12.01 -10.60
C SER A 26 10.63 -10.93 -10.27
N LYS A 27 11.77 -11.38 -9.75
CA LYS A 27 12.92 -10.52 -9.45
C LYS A 27 13.39 -9.81 -10.71
N VAL A 28 13.55 -8.49 -10.63
CA VAL A 28 14.05 -7.69 -11.75
C VAL A 28 15.58 -7.69 -11.73
N MET A 29 16.20 -8.43 -12.64
CA MET A 29 17.67 -8.59 -12.70
C MET A 29 18.35 -7.48 -13.50
N TRP A 30 19.37 -6.82 -12.95
CA TRP A 30 20.14 -5.75 -13.58
C TRP A 30 21.66 -5.87 -13.29
N ASP A 31 22.48 -5.83 -14.36
CA ASP A 31 23.96 -5.87 -14.33
C ASP A 31 24.57 -6.99 -13.45
N GLY A 32 23.94 -8.16 -13.49
CA GLY A 32 24.37 -9.39 -12.79
C GLY A 32 23.80 -9.56 -11.38
N GLY A 33 22.94 -8.64 -10.89
CA GLY A 33 22.29 -8.74 -9.58
C GLY A 33 20.82 -8.38 -9.62
N GLU A 34 20.12 -8.57 -8.50
CA GLU A 34 18.73 -8.12 -8.33
C GLU A 34 18.70 -6.59 -8.15
N LEU A 35 17.88 -5.91 -8.95
CA LEU A 35 17.54 -4.50 -8.79
C LEU A 35 16.50 -4.38 -7.68
N VAL A 36 16.79 -3.60 -6.64
CA VAL A 36 15.93 -3.49 -5.45
C VAL A 36 15.37 -2.08 -5.25
N LYS A 37 14.35 -1.95 -4.40
CA LYS A 37 13.74 -0.67 -4.03
C LYS A 37 14.81 0.30 -3.49
N GLY A 38 14.75 1.55 -3.94
CA GLY A 38 15.66 2.61 -3.50
C GLY A 38 17.05 2.59 -4.15
N GLN A 39 17.38 1.54 -4.91
CA GLN A 39 18.62 1.51 -5.68
C GLN A 39 18.54 2.50 -6.84
N ILE A 40 19.44 3.50 -6.83
CA ILE A 40 19.60 4.49 -7.91
C ILE A 40 20.73 4.13 -8.87
N GLY A 41 21.63 3.24 -8.47
CA GLY A 41 22.77 2.86 -9.30
C GLY A 41 23.54 1.63 -8.84
N LEU A 42 24.61 1.34 -9.57
CA LEU A 42 25.57 0.29 -9.29
C LEU A 42 26.97 0.85 -9.49
N LEU A 43 27.79 0.74 -8.44
CA LEU A 43 29.17 1.12 -8.41
C LEU A 43 30.02 -0.15 -8.58
N THR A 44 30.97 -0.14 -9.51
CA THR A 44 31.97 -1.20 -9.68
C THR A 44 33.34 -0.64 -9.38
N ILE A 45 34.09 -1.32 -8.53
CA ILE A 45 35.44 -0.94 -8.13
C ILE A 45 36.42 -1.38 -9.23
N GLN A 46 37.21 -0.44 -9.75
CA GLN A 46 38.25 -0.68 -10.75
C GLN A 46 39.65 -0.74 -10.13
N LYS A 47 39.88 0.06 -9.09
CA LYS A 47 41.14 0.10 -8.32
C LYS A 47 40.82 0.10 -6.82
N PRO A 48 41.74 -0.36 -5.95
CA PRO A 48 41.52 -0.34 -4.51
C PRO A 48 41.05 1.03 -4.02
N ILE A 49 39.99 1.09 -3.21
CA ILE A 49 39.45 2.35 -2.67
C ILE A 49 38.88 2.12 -1.27
N ASN A 50 38.87 3.16 -0.43
CA ASN A 50 38.36 3.05 0.92
C ASN A 50 36.82 2.99 0.92
N LEU A 51 36.30 2.07 1.71
CA LEU A 51 34.94 2.12 2.24
C LEU A 51 35.00 2.89 3.56
N TRP A 52 34.15 3.90 3.67
CA TRP A 52 34.01 4.70 4.88
C TRP A 52 32.67 4.43 5.55
N GLU A 53 32.64 4.43 6.87
CA GLU A 53 31.42 4.51 7.65
C GLU A 53 31.21 5.97 8.08
N SER A 54 30.07 6.56 7.72
CA SER A 54 29.68 7.91 8.13
C SER A 54 28.94 7.85 9.47
N ARG A 55 29.51 8.48 10.51
CA ARG A 55 28.89 8.63 11.84
C ARG A 55 29.02 10.07 12.31
N ASN A 56 27.89 10.72 12.60
CA ASN A 56 27.84 12.09 13.12
C ASN A 56 28.69 13.10 12.32
N GLY A 57 28.72 12.98 10.99
CA GLY A 57 29.51 13.84 10.11
C GLY A 57 31.00 13.50 10.01
N GLN A 58 31.47 12.43 10.67
CA GLN A 58 32.85 11.94 10.55
C GLN A 58 32.92 10.67 9.71
N LEU A 59 34.01 10.50 8.97
CA LEU A 59 34.31 9.30 8.19
C LEU A 59 35.26 8.40 8.97
N LEU A 60 34.77 7.23 9.36
CA LEU A 60 35.58 6.18 9.96
C LEU A 60 35.98 5.19 8.87
N PHE A 61 37.28 4.90 8.76
CA PHE A 61 37.77 3.90 7.84
C PHE A 61 37.19 2.53 8.20
N SER A 62 36.56 1.86 7.23
CA SER A 62 36.03 0.50 7.41
C SER A 62 37.00 -0.53 6.84
N ARG A 63 37.24 -0.50 5.52
CA ARG A 63 38.21 -1.36 4.84
C ARG A 63 38.53 -0.84 3.43
N ILE A 64 39.50 -1.47 2.79
CA ILE A 64 39.75 -1.28 1.35
C ILE A 64 38.83 -2.23 0.55
N LEU A 65 38.15 -1.68 -0.44
CA LEU A 65 37.39 -2.41 -1.46
C LEU A 65 38.33 -2.82 -2.59
N LYS A 66 38.21 -4.06 -3.08
CA LYS A 66 39.07 -4.60 -4.15
C LYS A 66 38.46 -4.40 -5.54
N PRO A 67 39.30 -4.34 -6.60
CA PRO A 67 38.82 -4.36 -7.98
C PRO A 67 37.84 -5.52 -8.25
N GLY A 68 36.78 -5.25 -8.99
CA GLY A 68 35.70 -6.19 -9.30
C GLY A 68 34.55 -6.22 -8.30
N GLU A 69 34.74 -5.69 -7.08
CA GLU A 69 33.62 -5.56 -6.13
C GLU A 69 32.53 -4.63 -6.68
N LYS A 70 31.27 -4.99 -6.42
CA LYS A 70 30.08 -4.27 -6.89
C LYS A 70 29.21 -3.86 -5.70
N TYR A 71 28.72 -2.63 -5.72
CA TYR A 71 27.88 -2.06 -4.68
C TYR A 71 26.66 -1.36 -5.26
N ARG A 72 25.49 -1.65 -4.69
CA ARG A 72 24.29 -0.86 -4.97
C ARG A 72 24.48 0.55 -4.44
N VAL A 73 23.98 1.54 -5.17
CA VAL A 73 23.99 2.94 -4.74
C VAL A 73 22.56 3.36 -4.44
N TYR A 74 22.36 4.02 -3.30
CA TYR A 74 21.05 4.47 -2.80
C TYR A 74 20.91 5.99 -2.74
N GLY A 75 22.01 6.70 -2.94
CA GLY A 75 22.06 8.15 -2.88
C GLY A 75 23.46 8.64 -3.20
N TYR A 76 23.57 9.94 -3.39
CA TYR A 76 24.84 10.61 -3.61
C TYR A 76 24.88 11.86 -2.75
N ASP A 77 26.01 12.09 -2.11
CA ASP A 77 26.29 13.21 -1.25
C ASP A 77 27.14 14.21 -2.04
N HIS A 78 26.54 15.35 -2.38
CA HIS A 78 27.18 16.37 -3.21
C HIS A 78 28.22 17.19 -2.45
N ASP A 79 28.08 17.33 -1.12
CA ASP A 79 28.98 18.14 -0.32
C ASP A 79 30.33 17.43 -0.12
N PHE A 80 30.30 16.09 -0.06
CA PHE A 80 31.48 15.25 0.17
C PHE A 80 31.90 14.42 -1.05
N ASP A 81 31.21 14.56 -2.18
CA ASP A 81 31.44 13.82 -3.42
C ASP A 81 31.47 12.29 -3.20
N GLN A 82 30.39 11.74 -2.62
CA GLN A 82 30.33 10.37 -2.12
C GLN A 82 29.06 9.61 -2.51
N TYR A 83 29.21 8.33 -2.85
CA TYR A 83 28.09 7.42 -3.08
C TYR A 83 27.69 6.70 -1.78
N ARG A 84 26.39 6.69 -1.48
CA ARG A 84 25.82 5.92 -0.36
C ARG A 84 25.56 4.49 -0.82
N VAL A 85 26.32 3.54 -0.25
CA VAL A 85 26.33 2.14 -0.71
C VAL A 85 25.59 1.15 0.22
N GLY A 86 24.93 1.68 1.26
CA GLY A 86 24.07 0.93 2.17
C GLY A 86 24.40 1.21 3.64
N GLY A 87 23.38 1.27 4.50
CA GLY A 87 23.54 1.64 5.91
C GLY A 87 24.21 3.01 6.07
N SER A 88 25.24 3.08 6.93
CA SER A 88 26.10 4.25 7.13
C SER A 88 27.30 4.30 6.16
N TYR A 89 27.42 3.37 5.21
CA TYR A 89 28.62 3.26 4.37
C TYR A 89 28.59 4.09 3.11
N VAL A 90 29.75 4.67 2.79
CA VAL A 90 29.98 5.54 1.63
C VAL A 90 31.29 5.23 0.92
N VAL A 91 31.33 5.54 -0.38
CA VAL A 91 32.53 5.44 -1.24
C VAL A 91 32.75 6.78 -1.93
N THR A 92 33.97 7.33 -1.83
CA THR A 92 34.34 8.59 -2.50
C THR A 92 34.31 8.43 -4.03
N ASN A 93 33.80 9.43 -4.73
CA ASN A 93 33.67 9.42 -6.17
C ASN A 93 35.01 9.70 -6.88
N MET A 94 35.86 8.68 -6.95
CA MET A 94 37.14 8.76 -7.65
C MET A 94 37.04 8.12 -9.03
N HIS A 95 36.81 8.94 -10.07
CA HIS A 95 36.50 8.47 -11.43
C HIS A 95 37.53 7.50 -12.03
N ASP A 96 38.80 7.51 -11.57
CA ASP A 96 39.85 6.61 -12.03
C ASP A 96 39.87 5.26 -11.28
N ARG A 97 39.07 5.15 -10.21
CA ARG A 97 38.98 3.97 -9.33
C ARG A 97 37.63 3.30 -9.33
N ILE A 98 36.58 3.98 -9.78
CA ILE A 98 35.22 3.46 -9.77
C ILE A 98 34.51 3.73 -11.09
N THR A 99 33.53 2.90 -11.41
CA THR A 99 32.56 3.16 -12.48
C THR A 99 31.15 3.11 -11.90
N TYR A 100 30.35 4.13 -12.18
CA TYR A 100 28.96 4.22 -11.76
C TYR A 100 28.02 4.03 -12.96
N LYS A 101 26.97 3.24 -12.78
CA LYS A 101 25.89 3.07 -13.76
C LYS A 101 24.54 3.32 -13.10
N THR A 102 23.61 3.89 -13.87
CA THR A 102 22.21 4.09 -13.47
C THR A 102 21.33 3.09 -14.26
N PRO A 103 20.32 2.45 -13.65
CA PRO A 103 19.35 1.63 -14.38
C PRO A 103 18.59 2.46 -15.41
N SER A 104 18.24 1.88 -16.55
CA SER A 104 17.41 2.57 -17.55
C SER A 104 15.99 2.84 -17.03
N LYS A 105 15.30 3.85 -17.56
CA LYS A 105 13.89 4.13 -17.24
C LYS A 105 13.00 2.90 -17.45
N GLN A 106 13.25 2.12 -18.51
CA GLN A 106 12.55 0.87 -18.77
C GLN A 106 12.76 -0.16 -17.65
N LYS A 107 13.99 -0.28 -17.14
CA LYS A 107 14.31 -1.22 -16.04
C LYS A 107 13.65 -0.81 -14.73
N LEU A 108 13.65 0.48 -14.42
CA LEU A 108 12.92 1.04 -13.28
C LEU A 108 11.40 0.83 -13.43
N GLY A 109 10.88 0.94 -14.65
CA GLY A 109 9.49 0.64 -14.97
C GLY A 109 9.12 -0.83 -14.72
N LEU A 110 9.98 -1.78 -15.12
CA LEU A 110 9.79 -3.21 -14.85
C LEU A 110 9.75 -3.51 -13.35
N LEU A 111 10.60 -2.87 -12.54
CA LEU A 111 10.57 -3.02 -11.09
C LEU A 111 9.25 -2.50 -10.48
N LYS A 112 8.76 -1.35 -10.97
CA LYS A 112 7.46 -0.81 -10.56
C LYS A 112 6.31 -1.75 -10.95
N ASN A 113 6.33 -2.26 -12.17
CA ASN A 113 5.27 -3.15 -12.67
C ASN A 113 5.26 -4.50 -11.95
N SER A 114 6.44 -5.11 -11.70
CA SER A 114 6.54 -6.34 -10.92
C SER A 114 5.92 -6.16 -9.52
N LYS A 115 6.20 -5.03 -8.87
CA LYS A 115 5.57 -4.70 -7.58
C LYS A 115 4.06 -4.47 -7.67
N ILE A 116 3.59 -3.79 -8.72
CA ILE A 116 2.15 -3.60 -8.94
C ILE A 116 1.46 -4.95 -9.12
N LEU A 117 2.07 -5.89 -9.86
CA LEU A 117 1.54 -7.24 -10.05
C LEU A 117 1.48 -8.03 -8.73
N GLU A 118 2.54 -7.96 -7.92
CA GLU A 118 2.57 -8.58 -6.58
C GLU A 118 1.49 -7.97 -5.65
N ASN A 119 1.36 -6.64 -5.66
CA ASN A 119 0.30 -5.95 -4.92
C ASN A 119 -1.09 -6.37 -5.42
N ILE A 120 -1.32 -6.50 -6.74
CA ILE A 120 -2.60 -6.94 -7.30
C ILE A 120 -2.94 -8.36 -6.83
N GLU A 121 -1.96 -9.26 -6.77
CA GLU A 121 -2.18 -10.62 -6.29
C GLU A 121 -2.61 -10.63 -4.81
N LEU A 122 -1.94 -9.85 -3.96
CA LEU A 122 -2.34 -9.71 -2.56
C LEU A 122 -3.70 -9.01 -2.41
N VAL A 123 -3.96 -7.97 -3.20
CA VAL A 123 -5.27 -7.29 -3.24
C VAL A 123 -6.37 -8.29 -3.56
N ASN A 124 -6.17 -9.20 -4.53
CA ASN A 124 -7.17 -10.24 -4.82
C ASN A 124 -7.38 -11.24 -3.68
N LYS A 125 -6.44 -11.35 -2.73
CA LYS A 125 -6.59 -12.19 -1.51
C LYS A 125 -7.29 -11.44 -0.36
N VAL A 126 -7.29 -10.10 -0.37
CA VAL A 126 -7.93 -9.28 0.68
C VAL A 126 -9.20 -8.57 0.21
N VAL A 127 -9.52 -8.60 -1.09
CA VAL A 127 -10.76 -8.06 -1.65
C VAL A 127 -11.67 -9.19 -2.07
N SER A 128 -12.95 -9.11 -1.69
CA SER A 128 -13.96 -10.09 -2.08
C SER A 128 -15.22 -9.39 -2.58
N ALA A 129 -15.91 -9.99 -3.55
CA ALA A 129 -17.09 -9.43 -4.18
C ALA A 129 -18.00 -10.55 -4.69
N LYS A 130 -19.32 -10.29 -4.76
CA LYS A 130 -20.25 -11.18 -5.45
C LYS A 130 -19.85 -11.36 -6.93
N PRO A 131 -20.07 -12.52 -7.57
CA PRO A 131 -19.58 -12.79 -8.93
C PRO A 131 -19.93 -11.73 -9.97
N HIS A 132 -21.15 -11.17 -9.93
CA HIS A 132 -21.58 -10.14 -10.87
C HIS A 132 -20.90 -8.78 -10.67
N LEU A 133 -20.26 -8.57 -9.51
CA LEU A 133 -19.54 -7.33 -9.18
C LEU A 133 -18.05 -7.40 -9.52
N GLN A 134 -17.46 -8.59 -9.65
CA GLN A 134 -16.00 -8.76 -9.74
C GLN A 134 -15.35 -8.02 -10.91
N ASN A 135 -16.06 -7.93 -12.04
CA ASN A 135 -15.57 -7.31 -13.28
C ASN A 135 -16.14 -5.90 -13.53
N ARG A 136 -16.86 -5.34 -12.55
CA ARG A 136 -17.36 -3.96 -12.63
C ARG A 136 -16.19 -2.98 -12.60
N GLU A 137 -16.30 -1.89 -13.37
CA GLU A 137 -15.27 -0.84 -13.40
C GLU A 137 -15.02 -0.27 -12.00
N GLU A 138 -16.07 -0.12 -11.19
CA GLU A 138 -15.96 0.34 -9.80
C GLU A 138 -15.17 -0.64 -8.93
N ALA A 139 -15.35 -1.95 -9.11
CA ALA A 139 -14.59 -2.95 -8.38
C ALA A 139 -13.11 -2.97 -8.79
N ILE A 140 -12.83 -2.74 -10.08
CA ILE A 140 -11.46 -2.58 -10.59
C ILE A 140 -10.81 -1.32 -9.98
N LYS A 141 -11.55 -0.21 -9.86
CA LYS A 141 -11.09 1.02 -9.22
C LYS A 141 -10.74 0.81 -7.74
N ILE A 142 -11.61 0.14 -6.98
CA ILE A 142 -11.37 -0.21 -5.56
C ILE A 142 -10.07 -1.03 -5.43
N LYS A 143 -9.91 -2.08 -6.24
CA LYS A 143 -8.69 -2.90 -6.25
C LYS A 143 -7.44 -2.09 -6.61
N LYS A 144 -7.57 -1.16 -7.57
CA LYS A 144 -6.47 -0.28 -7.98
C LYS A 144 -6.04 0.66 -6.86
N GLU A 145 -6.99 1.25 -6.13
CA GLU A 145 -6.69 2.10 -4.97
C GLU A 145 -5.94 1.32 -3.88
N LEU A 146 -6.43 0.14 -3.53
CA LEU A 146 -5.76 -0.74 -2.55
C LEU A 146 -4.38 -1.23 -3.03
N SER A 147 -4.18 -1.40 -4.34
CA SER A 147 -2.87 -1.75 -4.90
C SER A 147 -1.81 -0.66 -4.69
N GLY A 148 -2.22 0.56 -4.31
CA GLY A 148 -1.34 1.65 -3.90
C GLY A 148 -0.69 1.46 -2.51
N LEU A 149 -1.26 0.59 -1.67
CA LEU A 149 -0.71 0.28 -0.34
C LEU A 149 0.67 -0.41 -0.45
N SER A 150 1.45 -0.33 0.63
CA SER A 150 2.71 -1.08 0.67
C SER A 150 2.45 -2.58 0.77
N LEU A 151 3.38 -3.37 0.23
CA LEU A 151 3.33 -4.83 0.29
C LEU A 151 3.21 -5.32 1.75
N GLY A 152 3.98 -4.72 2.67
CA GLY A 152 3.93 -5.06 4.09
C GLY A 152 2.57 -4.78 4.72
N LEU A 153 1.88 -3.72 4.29
CA LEU A 153 0.54 -3.42 4.79
C LEU A 153 -0.52 -4.35 4.20
N LEU A 154 -0.44 -4.68 2.90
CA LEU A 154 -1.31 -5.67 2.27
C LEU A 154 -1.16 -7.07 2.91
N GLU A 155 0.07 -7.47 3.23
CA GLU A 155 0.32 -8.71 3.99
C GLU A 155 -0.27 -8.64 5.40
N LYS A 156 -0.13 -7.51 6.11
CA LYS A 156 -0.75 -7.34 7.42
C LYS A 156 -2.28 -7.40 7.35
N LEU A 157 -2.91 -6.84 6.32
CA LEU A 157 -4.36 -7.00 6.10
C LEU A 157 -4.72 -8.49 5.98
N ARG A 158 -4.00 -9.22 5.11
CA ARG A 158 -4.21 -10.65 4.88
C ARG A 158 -4.02 -11.49 6.15
N LEU A 159 -2.93 -11.27 6.87
CA LEU A 159 -2.57 -12.01 8.09
C LEU A 159 -3.53 -11.73 9.26
N ASN A 160 -4.08 -10.52 9.34
CA ASN A 160 -5.08 -10.17 10.35
C ASN A 160 -6.52 -10.48 9.93
N HIS A 161 -6.70 -11.14 8.77
CA HIS A 161 -7.99 -11.51 8.20
C HIS A 161 -8.91 -10.30 7.97
N ILE A 162 -8.33 -9.16 7.59
CA ILE A 162 -9.07 -7.97 7.18
C ILE A 162 -9.40 -8.10 5.69
N ASN A 163 -10.68 -8.10 5.36
CA ASN A 163 -11.20 -8.29 4.02
C ASN A 163 -12.08 -7.11 3.60
N VAL A 164 -11.80 -6.53 2.44
CA VAL A 164 -12.61 -5.50 1.79
C VAL A 164 -13.68 -6.18 0.95
N PHE A 165 -14.92 -6.12 1.41
CA PHE A 165 -16.08 -6.71 0.80
C PHE A 165 -16.83 -5.69 -0.05
N ILE A 166 -16.82 -5.90 -1.37
CA ILE A 166 -17.49 -5.05 -2.35
C ILE A 166 -18.94 -5.49 -2.50
N VAL A 167 -19.86 -4.55 -2.31
CA VAL A 167 -21.31 -4.82 -2.25
C VAL A 167 -22.10 -3.83 -3.10
N ASP A 168 -23.33 -4.19 -3.47
CA ASP A 168 -24.29 -3.34 -4.18
C ASP A 168 -25.57 -3.09 -3.36
N GLU A 169 -25.56 -3.49 -2.08
CA GLU A 169 -26.68 -3.38 -1.15
C GLU A 169 -26.31 -2.50 0.07
N PRO A 170 -27.30 -2.00 0.83
CA PRO A 170 -27.07 -1.25 2.07
C PRO A 170 -26.20 -2.01 3.07
N ILE A 171 -25.34 -1.30 3.82
CA ILE A 171 -24.52 -1.92 4.87
C ILE A 171 -25.39 -2.56 5.97
N THR A 172 -26.59 -2.05 6.19
CA THR A 172 -27.58 -2.55 7.15
C THR A 172 -28.18 -3.91 6.78
N ASN A 173 -27.89 -4.45 5.59
CA ASN A 173 -28.23 -5.83 5.24
C ASN A 173 -27.23 -6.85 5.83
N PHE A 174 -26.11 -6.39 6.39
CA PHE A 174 -25.10 -7.25 7.00
C PHE A 174 -25.37 -7.42 8.51
N PRO A 175 -25.19 -8.64 9.08
CA PRO A 175 -25.53 -8.92 10.49
C PRO A 175 -24.94 -7.93 11.50
N GLU A 176 -23.69 -7.51 11.28
CA GLU A 176 -22.97 -6.56 12.11
C GLU A 176 -23.62 -5.16 12.15
N PHE A 177 -24.33 -4.74 11.10
CA PHE A 177 -24.97 -3.41 10.99
C PHE A 177 -26.50 -3.48 10.93
N ALA A 178 -27.09 -4.67 11.01
CA ALA A 178 -28.54 -4.86 10.89
C ALA A 178 -29.34 -4.07 11.93
N HIS A 179 -28.76 -3.86 13.12
CA HIS A 179 -29.34 -3.06 14.19
C HIS A 179 -29.48 -1.57 13.86
N LEU A 180 -28.83 -1.08 12.80
CA LEU A 180 -28.88 0.31 12.34
C LEU A 180 -29.92 0.56 11.26
N LYS A 181 -30.63 -0.47 10.79
CA LYS A 181 -31.61 -0.36 9.71
C LYS A 181 -32.69 0.67 10.02
N GLY A 182 -32.88 1.64 9.12
CA GLY A 182 -33.83 2.75 9.28
C GLY A 182 -33.44 3.80 10.33
N ILE A 183 -32.30 3.66 11.02
CA ILE A 183 -31.84 4.61 12.04
C ILE A 183 -31.11 5.77 11.35
N VAL A 184 -31.34 6.99 11.81
CA VAL A 184 -30.64 8.19 11.31
C VAL A 184 -29.31 8.33 12.05
N PRO A 185 -28.16 8.43 11.35
CA PRO A 185 -26.86 8.69 11.97
C PRO A 185 -26.84 10.04 12.70
N LYS A 186 -26.02 10.16 13.73
CA LYS A 186 -25.81 11.43 14.43
C LYS A 186 -25.26 12.48 13.45
N GLY A 187 -25.90 13.66 13.40
CA GLY A 187 -25.54 14.73 12.47
C GLY A 187 -26.26 14.66 11.11
N TRP A 188 -27.15 13.68 10.90
CA TRP A 188 -27.92 13.48 9.67
C TRP A 188 -29.43 13.74 9.86
N GLU A 189 -29.84 14.28 11.01
CA GLU A 189 -31.23 14.35 11.48
C GLU A 189 -32.19 15.07 10.50
N ASN A 190 -31.68 15.90 9.59
CA ASN A 190 -32.48 16.66 8.61
C ASN A 190 -32.19 16.28 7.14
N SER A 191 -31.43 15.22 6.91
CA SER A 191 -31.00 14.83 5.55
C SER A 191 -32.04 13.98 4.80
N GLY A 192 -33.01 13.41 5.52
CA GLY A 192 -33.93 12.39 4.98
C GLY A 192 -33.26 11.03 4.74
N LYS A 193 -32.01 10.85 5.18
CA LYS A 193 -31.21 9.63 5.01
C LYS A 193 -31.06 8.86 6.31
N THR A 194 -30.78 7.56 6.18
CA THR A 194 -30.53 6.64 7.29
C THR A 194 -29.17 5.95 7.13
N TRP A 195 -28.81 5.07 8.06
CA TRP A 195 -27.68 4.16 7.91
C TRP A 195 -27.79 3.25 6.67
N ASP A 196 -28.98 3.11 6.08
CA ASP A 196 -29.17 2.39 4.82
C ASP A 196 -28.52 3.11 3.62
N ASP A 197 -28.28 4.42 3.75
CA ASP A 197 -27.66 5.28 2.74
C ASP A 197 -26.14 5.43 2.94
N VAL A 198 -25.59 4.89 4.02
CA VAL A 198 -24.16 4.96 4.30
C VAL A 198 -23.41 4.02 3.34
N PRO A 199 -22.43 4.52 2.57
CA PRO A 199 -21.85 3.78 1.46
C PRO A 199 -20.70 2.84 1.88
N GLY A 200 -20.18 2.97 3.10
CA GLY A 200 -19.11 2.11 3.57
C GLY A 200 -19.05 2.01 5.09
N ALA A 201 -18.36 0.99 5.57
CA ALA A 201 -18.11 0.79 6.99
C ALA A 201 -16.76 0.08 7.20
N GLY A 202 -15.86 0.78 7.88
CA GLY A 202 -14.57 0.30 8.35
C GLY A 202 -14.55 0.00 9.85
N GLY A 203 -13.35 -0.26 10.38
CA GLY A 203 -13.11 -0.53 11.80
C GLY A 203 -13.31 -2.00 12.20
N GLU A 204 -14.01 -2.77 11.39
CA GLU A 204 -14.17 -4.22 11.53
C GLU A 204 -13.26 -5.01 10.59
N ARG A 205 -13.12 -6.33 10.82
CA ARG A 205 -12.37 -7.19 9.89
C ARG A 205 -13.02 -7.29 8.51
N ARG A 206 -14.34 -7.13 8.44
CA ARG A 206 -15.05 -7.00 7.17
C ARG A 206 -15.27 -5.51 6.90
N VAL A 207 -14.45 -4.96 6.01
CA VAL A 207 -14.63 -3.59 5.51
C VAL A 207 -15.66 -3.64 4.39
N ILE A 208 -16.77 -2.93 4.50
CA ILE A 208 -17.82 -2.94 3.48
C ILE A 208 -17.67 -1.71 2.60
N ILE A 209 -17.59 -1.90 1.29
CA ILE A 209 -17.55 -0.82 0.30
C ILE A 209 -18.68 -1.01 -0.72
N ARG A 210 -19.66 -0.10 -0.72
CA ARG A 210 -20.77 -0.13 -1.66
C ARG A 210 -20.37 0.51 -2.99
N ILE A 211 -20.49 -0.24 -4.08
CA ILE A 211 -20.21 0.28 -5.43
C ILE A 211 -21.21 1.35 -5.84
N GLY A 212 -20.78 2.27 -6.70
CA GLY A 212 -21.57 3.43 -7.13
C GLY A 212 -21.43 4.65 -6.22
N TYR A 213 -20.66 4.55 -5.13
CA TYR A 213 -20.45 5.62 -4.16
C TYR A 213 -18.97 5.92 -3.89
N ASN A 214 -18.03 5.48 -4.74
CA ASN A 214 -16.59 5.64 -4.49
C ASN A 214 -16.02 6.99 -4.99
N ASP A 215 -16.85 7.86 -5.57
CA ASP A 215 -16.46 9.19 -6.03
C ASP A 215 -16.82 10.25 -4.96
N TYR A 216 -15.87 11.16 -4.70
CA TYR A 216 -16.08 12.35 -3.86
C TYR A 216 -17.41 13.02 -4.26
N VAL A 217 -18.24 13.35 -3.28
CA VAL A 217 -19.61 13.92 -3.40
C VAL A 217 -20.77 12.91 -3.44
N MET A 218 -20.54 11.60 -3.65
CA MET A 218 -21.63 10.60 -3.60
C MET A 218 -21.87 10.06 -2.19
N GLY A 219 -22.29 10.92 -1.26
CA GLY A 219 -22.81 10.51 0.05
C GLY A 219 -21.78 10.32 1.19
N HIS A 220 -20.49 10.57 0.95
CA HIS A 220 -19.45 10.64 1.99
C HIS A 220 -18.49 11.83 1.76
N GLY A 221 -17.82 12.30 2.82
CA GLY A 221 -16.91 13.45 2.78
C GLY A 221 -15.44 13.12 2.51
N SER A 222 -15.10 11.83 2.40
CA SER A 222 -13.71 11.37 2.20
C SER A 222 -13.22 11.49 0.75
N LEU A 223 -11.91 11.74 0.59
CA LEU A 223 -11.18 11.67 -0.67
C LEU A 223 -11.31 10.31 -1.38
N SER A 224 -11.29 9.21 -0.62
CA SER A 224 -11.50 7.85 -1.12
C SER A 224 -12.17 7.04 -0.03
N LEU A 225 -13.42 6.64 -0.27
CA LEU A 225 -14.17 5.76 0.63
C LEU A 225 -13.39 4.47 0.91
N THR A 226 -12.85 3.86 -0.14
CA THR A 226 -12.09 2.61 -0.04
C THR A 226 -10.91 2.73 0.92
N LEU A 227 -10.07 3.76 0.76
CA LEU A 227 -8.89 3.93 1.59
C LEU A 227 -9.27 4.35 3.02
N HIS A 228 -10.28 5.20 3.16
CA HIS A 228 -10.77 5.68 4.46
C HIS A 228 -11.33 4.54 5.31
N GLU A 229 -12.29 3.77 4.80
CA GLU A 229 -12.88 2.66 5.57
C GLU A 229 -11.84 1.57 5.86
N THR A 230 -10.94 1.29 4.91
CA THR A 230 -9.84 0.34 5.15
C THR A 230 -8.89 0.87 6.23
N ALA A 231 -8.66 2.18 6.30
CA ALA A 231 -7.80 2.79 7.30
C ALA A 231 -8.32 2.61 8.73
N HIS A 232 -9.64 2.68 8.95
CA HIS A 232 -10.23 2.40 10.26
C HIS A 232 -9.89 0.99 10.75
N SER A 233 -9.97 -0.01 9.87
CA SER A 233 -9.62 -1.40 10.23
C SER A 233 -8.12 -1.60 10.41
N ILE A 234 -7.30 -0.87 9.64
CA ILE A 234 -5.84 -0.84 9.81
C ILE A 234 -5.47 -0.24 11.18
N ASP A 235 -6.08 0.89 11.54
CA ASP A 235 -5.88 1.54 12.83
C ASP A 235 -6.19 0.57 13.97
N HIS A 236 -7.39 -0.03 13.95
CA HIS A 236 -7.88 -0.90 14.99
C HIS A 236 -7.06 -2.20 15.11
N TYR A 237 -6.92 -2.97 14.03
CA TYR A 237 -6.39 -4.34 14.11
C TYR A 237 -4.90 -4.48 13.82
N ILE A 238 -4.30 -3.55 13.07
CA ILE A 238 -2.87 -3.63 12.72
C ILE A 238 -2.02 -2.76 13.64
N PHE A 239 -2.55 -1.60 14.05
CA PHE A 239 -1.84 -0.64 14.89
C PHE A 239 -2.43 -0.49 16.29
N ASN A 240 -3.34 -1.38 16.69
CA ASN A 240 -3.92 -1.46 18.02
C ASN A 240 -4.54 -0.13 18.49
N ASN A 241 -5.37 0.48 17.64
CA ASN A 241 -6.01 1.78 17.87
C ASN A 241 -4.98 2.90 18.06
N LEU A 242 -4.05 3.02 17.11
CA LEU A 242 -3.01 4.05 17.10
C LEU A 242 -3.62 5.45 17.23
N SER A 243 -4.75 5.71 16.58
CA SER A 243 -5.44 7.01 16.63
C SER A 243 -5.80 7.47 18.06
N HIS A 244 -5.96 6.53 18.99
CA HIS A 244 -6.29 6.80 20.39
C HIS A 244 -5.06 6.86 21.33
N THR A 245 -3.86 6.59 20.81
CA THR A 245 -2.63 6.66 21.62
C THR A 245 -2.25 8.10 21.95
N GLU A 246 -1.60 8.32 23.10
CA GLU A 246 -1.15 9.65 23.51
C GLU A 246 -0.19 10.28 22.48
N GLU A 247 0.65 9.46 21.83
CA GLU A 247 1.58 9.91 20.80
C GLU A 247 0.83 10.46 19.57
N PHE A 248 -0.13 9.70 19.04
CA PHE A 248 -0.92 10.16 17.90
C PHE A 248 -1.77 11.38 18.26
N GLN A 249 -2.37 11.39 19.44
CA GLN A 249 -3.20 12.51 19.92
C GLN A 249 -2.42 13.83 19.97
N LYS A 250 -1.12 13.80 20.31
CA LYS A 250 -0.24 14.98 20.25
C LYS A 250 -0.03 15.48 18.82
N ILE A 251 0.15 14.57 17.86
CA ILE A 251 0.28 14.89 16.44
C ILE A 251 -1.03 15.49 15.92
N TRP A 252 -2.15 14.79 16.14
CA TRP A 252 -3.48 15.19 15.72
C TRP A 252 -3.84 16.61 16.19
N LYS A 253 -3.72 16.89 17.49
CA LYS A 253 -4.03 18.21 18.08
C LYS A 253 -3.19 19.34 17.51
N ARG A 254 -1.98 19.04 17.01
CA ARG A 254 -1.07 20.03 16.41
C ARG A 254 -1.37 20.30 14.94
N GLU A 255 -1.84 19.30 14.20
CA GLU A 255 -1.87 19.35 12.73
C GLU A 255 -3.28 19.35 12.12
N ALA A 256 -4.31 18.91 12.84
CA ALA A 256 -5.65 18.75 12.28
C ALA A 256 -6.24 20.06 11.73
N SER A 257 -6.13 21.16 12.49
CA SER A 257 -6.65 22.47 12.07
C SER A 257 -5.86 23.08 10.91
N ASN A 258 -4.57 22.77 10.77
CA ASN A 258 -3.76 23.24 9.64
C ASN A 258 -4.21 22.60 8.33
N LEU A 259 -4.67 21.35 8.39
CA LEU A 259 -5.07 20.59 7.21
C LEU A 259 -6.56 20.75 6.87
N PHE A 260 -7.43 20.77 7.89
CA PHE A 260 -8.89 20.74 7.75
C PHE A 260 -9.59 22.03 8.21
N GLY A 261 -8.83 23.06 8.59
CA GLY A 261 -9.41 24.33 9.08
C GLY A 261 -10.26 24.10 10.33
N SER A 262 -11.48 24.62 10.33
CA SER A 262 -12.44 24.52 11.44
C SER A 262 -13.41 23.33 11.32
N HIS A 263 -13.12 22.32 10.49
CA HIS A 263 -14.07 21.25 10.22
C HIS A 263 -14.26 20.33 11.46
N PRO A 264 -15.43 20.34 12.13
CA PRO A 264 -15.58 19.73 13.45
C PRO A 264 -15.39 18.21 13.45
N TYR A 265 -15.62 17.53 12.33
CA TYR A 265 -15.49 16.07 12.23
C TYR A 265 -14.03 15.64 12.47
N TYR A 266 -13.09 16.17 11.69
CA TYR A 266 -11.67 15.86 11.82
C TYR A 266 -10.98 16.52 13.02
N LEU A 267 -11.62 17.52 13.64
CA LEU A 267 -11.12 18.19 14.84
C LEU A 267 -11.58 17.54 16.15
N ASN A 268 -12.68 16.77 16.12
CA ASN A 268 -13.24 16.16 17.33
C ASN A 268 -12.98 14.64 17.40
N TYR A 269 -12.72 13.99 16.28
CA TYR A 269 -12.55 12.54 16.18
C TYR A 269 -11.17 12.21 15.57
N SER A 270 -10.28 11.65 16.39
CA SER A 270 -8.89 11.32 16.01
C SER A 270 -8.78 10.19 14.99
N GLU A 271 -9.71 9.24 15.07
CA GLU A 271 -9.87 8.08 14.19
C GLU A 271 -10.26 8.53 12.78
N GLU A 272 -11.15 9.52 12.68
CA GLU A 272 -11.54 10.12 11.40
C GLU A 272 -10.40 10.94 10.78
N TYR A 273 -9.64 11.65 11.62
CA TYR A 273 -8.41 12.30 11.18
C TYR A 273 -7.39 11.29 10.67
N PHE A 274 -7.17 10.18 11.39
CA PHE A 274 -6.29 9.11 10.96
C PHE A 274 -6.72 8.54 9.62
N ALA A 275 -8.00 8.16 9.47
CA ALA A 275 -8.51 7.52 8.27
C ALA A 275 -8.42 8.43 7.04
N GLU A 276 -8.79 9.71 7.18
CA GLU A 276 -8.74 10.64 6.07
C GLU A 276 -7.31 10.99 5.66
N THR A 277 -6.42 11.23 6.64
CA THR A 277 -5.02 11.51 6.33
C THR A 277 -4.29 10.29 5.77
N PHE A 278 -4.68 9.07 6.16
CA PHE A 278 -4.22 7.84 5.54
C PHE A 278 -4.66 7.76 4.07
N ALA A 279 -5.93 8.05 3.78
CA ALA A 279 -6.43 8.12 2.41
C ALA A 279 -5.63 9.14 1.58
N MET A 280 -5.39 10.35 2.11
CA MET A 280 -4.54 11.36 1.47
C MET A 280 -3.11 10.88 1.21
N PHE A 281 -2.54 10.05 2.08
CA PHE A 281 -1.19 9.53 1.90
C PHE A 281 -1.10 8.53 0.73
N TYR A 282 -2.13 7.71 0.51
CA TYR A 282 -2.08 6.62 -0.50
C TYR A 282 -2.83 6.91 -1.80
N TYR A 283 -3.73 7.91 -1.84
CA TYR A 283 -4.59 8.17 -3.00
C TYR A 283 -3.83 8.70 -4.22
N ASP A 284 -3.20 9.87 -4.12
CA ASP A 284 -2.42 10.45 -5.21
C ASP A 284 -1.27 11.34 -4.70
N GLU A 285 -0.41 11.82 -5.61
CA GLU A 285 0.74 12.63 -5.23
C GLU A 285 0.34 14.05 -4.77
N THR A 286 -0.78 14.57 -5.27
CA THR A 286 -1.27 15.91 -4.93
C THR A 286 -1.74 15.98 -3.48
N SER A 287 -2.60 15.05 -3.07
CA SER A 287 -3.11 14.91 -1.71
C SER A 287 -2.00 14.54 -0.73
N LYS A 288 -1.07 13.67 -1.13
CA LYS A 288 0.12 13.34 -0.33
C LYS A 288 1.05 14.53 -0.12
N GLN A 289 1.26 15.36 -1.15
CA GLN A 289 2.07 16.57 -1.01
C GLN A 289 1.36 17.63 -0.15
N LYS A 290 0.02 17.75 -0.25
CA LYS A 290 -0.78 18.57 0.68
C LYS A 290 -0.61 18.10 2.12
N LEU A 291 -0.73 16.79 2.38
CA LEU A 291 -0.50 16.21 3.71
C LEU A 291 0.92 16.54 4.21
N LYS A 292 1.95 16.36 3.39
CA LYS A 292 3.34 16.70 3.74
C LYS A 292 3.53 18.17 4.11
N THR A 293 2.85 19.08 3.44
CA THR A 293 2.97 20.52 3.67
C THR A 293 2.25 20.96 4.95
N PHE A 294 1.02 20.49 5.19
CA PHE A 294 0.17 20.99 6.26
C PHE A 294 0.14 20.10 7.53
N ALA A 295 0.52 18.83 7.40
CA ALA A 295 0.60 17.85 8.49
C ALA A 295 1.89 16.99 8.36
N PRO A 296 3.09 17.60 8.44
CA PRO A 296 4.36 16.90 8.22
C PRO A 296 4.68 15.78 9.22
N LEU A 297 4.22 15.87 10.47
CA LEU A 297 4.40 14.81 11.47
C LEU A 297 3.54 13.59 11.11
N THR A 298 2.29 13.81 10.73
CA THR A 298 1.38 12.78 10.23
C THR A 298 1.91 12.12 8.96
N TYR A 299 2.41 12.90 8.00
CA TYR A 299 3.10 12.37 6.82
C TYR A 299 4.30 11.48 7.21
N THR A 300 5.10 11.91 8.17
CA THR A 300 6.29 11.18 8.63
C THR A 300 5.91 9.88 9.34
N LEU A 301 4.84 9.90 10.15
CA LEU A 301 4.27 8.72 10.78
C LEU A 301 3.92 7.66 9.74
N PHE A 302 3.10 8.00 8.74
CA PHE A 302 2.71 7.05 7.68
C PHE A 302 3.89 6.56 6.85
N LYS A 303 4.87 7.43 6.58
CA LYS A 303 6.10 7.02 5.90
C LYS A 303 6.85 5.92 6.66
N ASN A 304 6.82 5.96 8.00
CA ASN A 304 7.50 5.01 8.87
C ASN A 304 6.67 3.74 9.18
N MET A 305 5.37 3.74 8.88
CA MET A 305 4.48 2.58 9.06
C MET A 305 4.60 1.51 7.95
N ASN A 306 5.39 1.80 6.90
CA ASN A 306 5.54 1.01 5.68
C ASN A 306 6.69 0.00 5.70
#